data_AF-A0A6L6JFD6-F1
#
_entry.id   AF-A0A6L6JFD6-F1
#
_cell.length_a   1.000
_cell.length_b   1.000
_cell.length_c   1.000
_cell.angle_alpha   90.00
_cell.angle_beta   90.00
_cell.angle_gamma   90.00
#
_symmetry.space_group_name_H-M   'P 1'
#
loop_
_entity.id
_entity.type
_entity.pdbx_description
1 polymer ?
#
loop_
_entity_poly.entity_id
_entity_poly.type
_entity_poly.pdbx_seq_one_letter_code
_entity_poly.pdbx_strand_id
1 'polypeptide(L)' 'MSNHALRDKDYDLVSTIYHAAQGEDICCQYMEDAEKQGDNDAAQFFKEVQEQNQQMVRKGKEMLKKRL' A
#
# COMPACT_ATOMS: atom_id res chain seq x y z
N MET A 1 20.65 -24.86 -9.73
CA MET A 1 20.24 -23.47 -9.42
C MET A 1 18.85 -23.28 -9.99
N SER A 2 17.81 -23.52 -9.19
CA SER A 2 16.42 -23.55 -9.66
C SER A 2 15.73 -22.23 -9.36
N ASN A 3 15.10 -21.68 -10.39
CA ASN A 3 14.39 -20.40 -10.49
C ASN A 3 13.11 -20.32 -9.62
N HIS A 4 13.24 -20.61 -8.32
CA HIS A 4 12.12 -20.73 -7.36
C HIS A 4 11.88 -19.44 -6.55
N ALA A 5 12.77 -18.45 -6.63
CA ALA A 5 12.67 -17.21 -5.84
C ALA A 5 11.52 -16.27 -6.28
N LEU A 6 11.00 -16.43 -7.49
CA LEU A 6 9.99 -15.54 -8.10
C LEU A 6 8.56 -16.13 -8.09
N ARG A 7 8.33 -17.25 -7.40
CA ARG A 7 7.01 -17.92 -7.31
C ARG A 7 6.67 -18.36 -5.88
N ASP A 8 7.20 -17.64 -4.89
CA ASP A 8 6.80 -17.86 -3.52
C ASP A 8 5.57 -17.00 -3.23
N LYS A 9 4.41 -17.65 -3.15
CA LYS A 9 3.13 -17.02 -2.79
C LYS A 9 3.20 -16.18 -1.50
N ASP A 10 4.12 -16.51 -0.60
CA ASP A 10 4.31 -15.82 0.67
C ASP A 10 5.22 -14.60 0.46
N TYR A 11 6.23 -14.70 -0.41
CA TYR A 11 6.98 -13.53 -0.91
C TYR A 11 6.06 -12.55 -1.65
N ASP A 12 5.21 -13.04 -2.55
CA ASP A 12 4.27 -12.20 -3.33
C ASP A 12 3.29 -11.46 -2.39
N LEU A 13 2.82 -12.14 -1.34
CA LEU A 13 1.97 -11.54 -0.32
C LEU A 13 2.70 -10.45 0.48
N VAL A 14 3.92 -10.73 0.92
CA VAL A 14 4.75 -9.74 1.65
C VAL A 14 5.07 -8.53 0.76
N SER A 15 5.44 -8.77 -0.49
CA SER A 15 5.72 -7.71 -1.47
C SER A 15 4.49 -6.83 -1.71
N THR A 16 3.30 -7.44 -1.81
CA THR A 16 2.04 -6.70 -1.97
C THR A 16 1.74 -5.83 -0.75
N ILE A 17 1.93 -6.36 0.47
CA ILE A 17 1.75 -5.60 1.71
C ILE A 17 2.73 -4.42 1.77
N TYR A 18 3.98 -4.65 1.36
CA TYR A 18 5.01 -3.61 1.33
C TYR A 18 4.64 -2.47 0.37
N HIS A 19 4.22 -2.78 -0.86
CA HIS A 19 3.83 -1.74 -1.81
C HIS A 19 2.58 -0.97 -1.39
N ALA A 20 1.60 -1.63 -0.76
CA ALA A 20 0.44 -0.94 -0.20
C ALA A 20 0.85 0.01 0.93
N ALA A 21 1.74 -0.41 1.84
CA ALA A 21 2.25 0.46 2.91
C ALA A 21 3.04 1.64 2.34
N GLN A 22 3.89 1.41 1.33
CA GLN A 22 4.59 2.50 0.64
C GLN A 22 3.62 3.46 -0.05
N GLY A 23 2.55 2.94 -0.65
CA GLY A 23 1.50 3.74 -1.27
C GLY A 23 0.75 4.62 -0.27
N GLU A 24 0.50 4.13 0.95
CA GLU A 24 -0.07 4.93 2.04
C GLU A 24 0.80 6.15 2.36
N ASP A 25 2.11 5.95 2.55
CA ASP A 25 3.05 7.03 2.88
C ASP A 25 3.15 8.06 1.75
N ILE A 26 3.24 7.59 0.49
CA ILE A 26 3.32 8.47 -0.69
C ILE A 26 2.03 9.29 -0.84
N CYS A 27 0.85 8.68 -0.66
CA CYS A 27 -0.41 9.38 -0.75
C CYS A 27 -0.57 10.45 0.34
N CYS A 28 0.00 10.23 1.54
CA CYS A 28 0.04 11.26 2.58
C CYS A 28 0.80 12.50 2.10
N GLN A 29 2.00 12.32 1.51
CA GLN A 29 2.78 13.42 0.96
C GLN A 29 2.03 14.15 -0.17
N TYR A 30 1.41 13.41 -1.10
CA TYR A 30 0.70 14.00 -2.23
C TYR A 30 -0.56 14.77 -1.80
N MET A 31 -1.27 14.28 -0.78
CA MET A 31 -2.38 14.99 -0.15
C MET A 31 -1.91 16.33 0.41
N GLU A 32 -0.83 16.36 1.19
CA GLU A 32 -0.29 17.62 1.74
C GLU A 32 0.14 18.61 0.64
N ASP A 33 0.74 18.11 -0.45
CA ASP A 33 1.19 18.96 -1.55
C ASP A 33 0.02 19.54 -2.35
N ALA A 34 -1.07 18.77 -2.51
CA ALA A 34 -2.31 19.24 -3.13
C ALA A 34 -3.02 20.29 -2.25
N GLU A 35 -3.09 20.06 -0.93
CA GLU A 35 -3.64 21.03 0.03
C GLU A 35 -2.87 22.37 0.00
N LYS A 36 -1.53 22.33 -0.03
CA LYS A 36 -0.69 23.53 -0.16
C LYS A 36 -0.94 24.30 -1.46
N GLN A 37 -1.32 23.61 -2.53
CA GLN A 37 -1.61 24.20 -3.84
C GLN A 37 -3.08 24.62 -3.99
N GLY A 38 -3.93 24.32 -3.00
CA GLY A 38 -5.36 24.63 -3.04
C GLY A 38 -6.19 23.69 -3.94
N ASP A 39 -5.63 22.55 -4.34
CA ASP A 39 -6.33 21.53 -5.14
C ASP A 39 -7.02 20.52 -4.22
N ASN A 40 -8.22 20.86 -3.78
CA ASN A 40 -9.01 20.04 -2.86
C ASN A 40 -9.47 18.71 -3.48
N ASP A 41 -9.69 18.67 -4.80
CA ASP A 41 -10.14 17.46 -5.49
C ASP A 41 -9.02 16.42 -5.52
N ALA A 42 -7.80 16.85 -5.84
CA ALA A 42 -6.62 15.99 -5.78
C ALA A 42 -6.31 15.53 -4.34
N ALA A 43 -6.40 16.42 -3.35
CA ALA A 43 -6.19 16.08 -1.94
C ALA A 43 -7.17 14.98 -1.47
N GLN A 44 -8.45 15.14 -1.82
CA GLN A 44 -9.48 14.15 -1.48
C GLN A 44 -9.23 12.81 -2.18
N PHE A 45 -8.83 12.82 -3.45
CA PHE A 45 -8.46 11.59 -4.16
C PHE A 45 -7.27 10.88 -3.50
N PHE A 46 -6.20 11.60 -3.13
CA PHE A 46 -5.04 10.98 -2.48
C PHE A 46 -5.39 10.40 -1.11
N LYS A 47 -6.26 11.06 -0.35
CA LYS A 47 -6.80 10.52 0.89
C LYS A 47 -7.55 9.20 0.66
N GLU A 48 -8.42 9.13 -0.34
CA GLU A 48 -9.15 7.89 -0.67
C GLU A 48 -8.19 6.74 -1.03
N VAL A 49 -7.16 7.02 -1.81
CA VAL A 49 -6.14 6.01 -2.16
C VAL A 49 -5.34 5.59 -0.93
N GLN A 50 -4.99 6.53 -0.04
CA GLN A 50 -4.34 6.23 1.24
C GLN A 50 -5.19 5.27 2.11
N GLU A 51 -6.48 5.55 2.27
CA GLU A 51 -7.41 4.71 3.04
C GLU A 51 -7.54 3.30 2.44
N GLN A 52 -7.57 3.19 1.12
CA GLN A 52 -7.58 1.89 0.43
C GLN A 52 -6.29 1.10 0.68
N ASN A 53 -5.13 1.75 0.58
CA ASN A 53 -3.83 1.15 0.89
C ASN A 53 -3.76 0.65 2.35
N GLN A 54 -4.23 1.45 3.31
CA GLN A 54 -4.34 1.04 4.71
C GLN A 54 -5.20 -0.22 4.89
N GLN A 55 -6.34 -0.29 4.21
CA GLN A 55 -7.20 -1.48 4.24
C GLN A 55 -6.50 -2.71 3.67
N MET A 56 -5.77 -2.56 2.56
CA MET A 56 -4.99 -3.63 1.95
C MET A 56 -3.88 -4.13 2.88
N VAL A 57 -3.14 -3.22 3.52
CA VAL A 57 -2.10 -3.56 4.51
C VAL A 57 -2.70 -4.36 5.66
N ARG A 58 -3.82 -3.91 6.24
CA ARG A 58 -4.51 -4.62 7.33
C ARG A 58 -4.92 -6.02 6.89
N LYS A 59 -5.61 -6.15 5.75
CA LYS A 59 -6.06 -7.44 5.22
C LYS A 59 -4.89 -8.39 4.93
N GLY A 60 -3.83 -7.89 4.30
CA GLY A 60 -2.64 -8.67 3.99
C GLY A 60 -1.91 -9.15 5.25
N LYS A 61 -1.76 -8.29 6.26
CA LYS A 61 -1.18 -8.67 7.56
C LYS A 61 -1.98 -9.80 8.23
N GLU A 62 -3.31 -9.75 8.19
CA GLU A 62 -4.16 -10.83 8.72
C GLU A 62 -4.02 -12.14 7.91
N MET A 63 -3.81 -12.06 6.59
CA MET A 63 -3.52 -13.24 5.77
C MET A 63 -2.16 -13.84 6.10
N LEU A 64 -1.14 -13.00 6.32
CA LEU A 64 0.21 -13.44 6.66
C LEU A 64 0.27 -14.11 8.03
N LYS A 65 -0.41 -13.54 9.04
CA LYS A 65 -0.51 -14.13 10.39
C LYS A 65 -1.09 -15.55 10.40
N LYS A 66 -1.97 -15.89 9.45
CA LYS A 66 -2.58 -17.23 9.34
C LYS A 66 -1.65 -18.27 8.69
N ARG A 67 -0.51 -17.83 8.14
CA ARG A 67 0.43 -18.67 7.38
C ARG A 67 1.74 -18.93 8.13
N LEU A 68 2.07 -18.06 9.08
CA LEU A 68 3.18 -18.21 10.04
C LEU A 68 2.71 -19.01 11.26
#